data_AF-A0A4Q1CME2-F1
#
_entry.id   AF-A0A4Q1CME2-F1
#
_cell.length_a   1.000
_cell.length_b   1.000
_cell.length_c   1.000
_cell.angle_alpha   90.00
_cell.angle_beta   90.00
_cell.angle_gamma   90.00
#
_symmetry.space_group_name_H-M   'P 1'
#
loop_
_entity.id
_entity.type
_entity.pdbx_description
1 polymer ?
#
loop_
_entity_poly.entity_id
_entity_poly.type
_entity_poly.pdbx_seq_one_letter_code
_entity_poly.pdbx_strand_id
1 'polypeptide(L)'
;MKKALLLISLFVLFLLACTRENKPSFLNTGNIRTQIFTIDPAKANTLKGFRGGIFNIPAGAFEGTAAVTIELKEVYAPIEILAAGLTTESNGELLESGGMFYINAKRDGIQLELKKDIQGSIPADYINDSMKLFKGDLKEDGSLNWVEPEALLPATDSNTLCIQAGERIFKSNCLSCHDISKKITGPTLINSGKYYNSDEYYRLLKNPGLFAKENRRFDCQIYDYNGVIMTAFPAISKDNVSCMIKYFENEKMKRPDLATKLDKQDFDREGCDSITIEKNKFPCGIDTFYNNEEFEKIVANSFADIKTTDTIIKPFQSSGIDTLNTDFQAPNEYRYEFKINSLGWYNIDILLKKLEGITEVTLDATTTFKEKEQVDIRLLFPEKRIELKSEYHKESETYTFGMDDNTIPLFIGDIAIMFAIAEESDKIYYSVREFRITKEQHIEMPFKETSKEKLEEAFKKVNLDNIILDRQTKKPVIVRKNCSESGSFSDSTSSTSK
;
A
#
# COMPACT_ATOMS: atom_id res chain seq x y z
N MET A 1 -23.80 62.18 -27.20
CA MET A 1 -23.77 60.70 -27.34
C MET A 1 -22.38 60.10 -27.62
N LYS A 2 -21.39 60.83 -28.14
CA LYS A 2 -20.03 60.26 -28.42
C LYS A 2 -19.06 60.18 -27.22
N LYS A 3 -19.34 60.84 -26.09
CA LYS A 3 -18.49 60.77 -24.87
C LYS A 3 -18.84 59.62 -23.93
N ALA A 4 -20.04 59.02 -24.05
CA ALA A 4 -20.45 57.88 -23.23
C ALA A 4 -19.92 56.54 -23.80
N LEU A 5 -19.65 56.45 -25.11
CA LEU A 5 -19.14 55.23 -25.73
C LEU A 5 -17.64 54.98 -25.46
N LEU A 6 -16.85 56.03 -25.19
CA LEU A 6 -15.42 55.90 -24.93
C LEU A 6 -15.11 55.39 -23.51
N LEU A 7 -15.98 55.71 -22.53
CA LEU A 7 -15.87 55.25 -21.15
C LEU A 7 -16.30 53.78 -20.98
N ILE A 8 -17.20 53.28 -21.83
CA ILE A 8 -17.61 51.88 -21.83
C ILE A 8 -16.52 50.99 -22.48
N SER A 9 -15.80 51.51 -23.49
CA SER A 9 -14.65 50.81 -24.08
C SER A 9 -13.46 50.68 -23.10
N LEU A 10 -13.22 51.70 -22.26
CA LEU A 10 -12.14 51.67 -21.27
C LEU A 10 -12.45 50.79 -20.04
N PHE A 11 -13.74 50.59 -19.72
CA PHE A 11 -14.17 49.73 -18.60
C PHE A 11 -14.23 48.24 -18.99
N VAL A 12 -14.41 47.93 -20.28
CA VAL A 12 -14.35 46.54 -20.79
C VAL A 12 -12.91 46.06 -20.95
N LEU A 13 -11.93 46.95 -21.15
CA LEU A 13 -10.51 46.58 -21.19
C LEU A 13 -9.88 46.31 -19.81
N PHE A 14 -10.49 46.75 -18.70
CA PHE A 14 -9.98 46.49 -17.34
C PHE A 14 -10.51 45.19 -16.72
N LEU A 15 -11.51 44.54 -17.31
CA LEU A 15 -11.99 43.21 -16.91
C LEU A 15 -11.30 42.05 -17.64
N LEU A 16 -10.34 42.36 -18.53
CA LEU A 16 -9.46 41.38 -19.19
C LEU A 16 -8.04 41.36 -18.60
N ALA A 17 -7.83 42.03 -17.46
CA ALA A 17 -6.57 41.94 -16.72
C ALA A 17 -6.53 40.62 -15.93
N CYS A 18 -5.95 39.61 -16.58
CA CYS A 18 -5.48 38.35 -16.02
C CYS A 18 -6.56 37.48 -15.36
N THR A 19 -7.38 36.80 -16.18
CA THR A 19 -7.61 35.39 -15.88
C THR A 19 -6.23 34.74 -15.97
N ARG A 20 -5.56 34.58 -14.82
CA ARG A 20 -4.31 33.81 -14.70
C ARG A 20 -4.65 32.47 -15.35
N GLU A 21 -4.12 32.18 -16.54
CA GLU A 21 -4.14 30.81 -17.05
C GLU A 21 -3.61 29.98 -15.89
N ASN A 22 -4.45 29.11 -15.32
CA ASN A 22 -4.07 28.26 -14.21
C ASN A 22 -2.97 27.33 -14.74
N LYS A 23 -1.71 27.79 -14.69
CA LYS A 23 -0.56 26.92 -14.85
C LYS A 23 -0.78 25.79 -13.85
N PRO A 24 -0.75 24.52 -14.29
CA PRO A 24 -0.96 23.41 -13.37
C PRO A 24 0.14 23.47 -12.31
N SER A 25 -0.27 23.41 -11.05
CA SER A 25 0.63 23.23 -9.90
C SER A 25 1.63 22.11 -10.20
N PHE A 26 2.85 22.23 -9.70
CA PHE A 26 3.86 21.19 -9.77
C PHE A 26 3.30 19.85 -9.33
N LEU A 27 2.44 19.80 -8.32
CA LEU A 27 1.71 18.59 -7.93
C LEU A 27 0.46 18.43 -8.81
N ASN A 28 0.52 17.52 -9.77
CA ASN A 28 -0.59 17.26 -10.68
C ASN A 28 -0.48 15.85 -11.30
N THR A 29 -1.62 15.32 -11.74
CA THR A 29 -1.69 13.97 -12.31
C THR A 29 -0.88 13.78 -13.60
N GLY A 30 -0.42 14.85 -14.25
CA GLY A 30 0.48 14.82 -15.40
C GLY A 30 1.89 14.33 -15.05
N ASN A 31 2.29 14.37 -13.79
CA ASN A 31 3.56 13.80 -13.33
C ASN A 31 3.56 12.26 -13.33
N ILE A 32 2.38 11.65 -13.38
CA ILE A 32 2.22 10.20 -13.34
C ILE A 32 2.37 9.61 -14.73
N ARG A 33 3.14 8.52 -14.81
CA ARG A 33 3.38 7.77 -16.03
C ARG A 33 2.05 7.29 -16.64
N THR A 34 1.75 7.81 -17.82
CA THR A 34 0.64 7.36 -18.66
C THR A 34 1.13 6.21 -19.52
N GLN A 35 0.43 5.08 -19.44
CA GLN A 35 0.66 3.88 -20.23
C GLN A 35 -0.37 3.82 -21.34
N ILE A 36 0.08 3.76 -22.59
CA ILE A 36 -0.80 3.73 -23.75
C ILE A 36 -0.83 2.33 -24.34
N PHE A 37 -2.04 1.79 -24.48
CA PHE A 37 -2.32 0.52 -25.12
C PHE A 37 -3.24 0.75 -26.34
N THR A 38 -3.12 -0.08 -27.35
CA THR A 38 -4.06 -0.11 -28.47
C THR A 38 -4.70 -1.49 -28.51
N ILE A 39 -6.03 -1.54 -28.41
CA ILE A 39 -6.80 -2.79 -28.33
C ILE A 39 -7.73 -2.96 -29.52
N ASP A 40 -8.01 -4.23 -29.86
CA ASP A 40 -9.10 -4.61 -30.75
C ASP A 40 -10.38 -4.79 -29.91
N PRO A 41 -11.36 -3.89 -29.99
CA PRO A 41 -12.55 -3.95 -29.14
C PRO A 41 -13.45 -5.16 -29.45
N ALA A 42 -13.27 -5.83 -30.61
CA ALA A 42 -14.03 -7.02 -30.97
C ALA A 42 -13.53 -8.30 -30.26
N LYS A 43 -12.42 -8.22 -29.52
CA LYS A 43 -11.82 -9.34 -28.79
C LYS A 43 -11.70 -9.04 -27.29
N ALA A 44 -11.51 -10.07 -26.50
CA ALA A 44 -11.09 -9.91 -25.11
C ALA A 44 -9.60 -9.52 -25.07
N ASN A 45 -9.28 -8.57 -24.22
CA ASN A 45 -7.94 -7.98 -24.10
C ASN A 45 -7.53 -7.97 -22.63
N THR A 46 -6.28 -8.34 -22.35
CA THR A 46 -5.68 -8.23 -21.02
C THR A 46 -4.56 -7.21 -21.05
N LEU A 47 -4.74 -6.11 -20.31
CA LEU A 47 -3.72 -5.10 -20.09
C LEU A 47 -2.91 -5.46 -18.85
N LYS A 48 -1.58 -5.38 -18.96
CA LYS A 48 -0.67 -5.51 -17.84
C LYS A 48 0.05 -4.19 -17.62
N GLY A 49 -0.25 -3.53 -16.51
CA GLY A 49 0.37 -2.28 -16.10
C GLY A 49 1.79 -2.47 -15.57
N PHE A 50 2.59 -1.41 -15.61
CA PHE A 50 3.96 -1.40 -15.06
C PHE A 50 4.03 -1.63 -13.55
N ARG A 51 2.98 -1.26 -12.80
CA ARG A 51 2.88 -1.55 -11.37
C ARG A 51 2.20 -2.90 -11.09
N GLY A 52 2.05 -3.76 -12.10
CA GLY A 52 1.51 -5.11 -11.94
C GLY A 52 -0.02 -5.19 -11.84
N GLY A 53 -0.72 -4.08 -12.06
CA GLY A 53 -2.16 -4.08 -12.30
C GLY A 53 -2.50 -4.89 -13.55
N ILE A 54 -3.57 -5.66 -13.47
CA ILE A 54 -4.09 -6.48 -14.58
C ILE A 54 -5.52 -6.04 -14.82
N PHE A 55 -5.84 -5.67 -16.07
CA PHE A 55 -7.18 -5.22 -16.46
C PHE A 55 -7.67 -6.05 -17.64
N ASN A 56 -8.72 -6.82 -17.41
CA ASN A 56 -9.37 -7.67 -18.40
C ASN A 56 -10.58 -6.93 -18.99
N ILE A 57 -10.43 -6.52 -20.24
CA ILE A 57 -11.43 -5.82 -21.02
C ILE A 57 -12.14 -6.84 -21.91
N PRO A 58 -13.41 -7.18 -21.66
CA PRO A 58 -14.11 -8.18 -22.45
C PRO A 58 -14.41 -7.68 -23.87
N ALA A 59 -14.59 -8.61 -24.80
CA ALA A 59 -15.02 -8.29 -26.17
C ALA A 59 -16.34 -7.50 -26.17
N GLY A 60 -16.37 -6.40 -26.92
CA GLY A 60 -17.51 -5.49 -26.99
C GLY A 60 -17.70 -4.63 -25.74
N ALA A 61 -16.66 -4.44 -24.91
CA ALA A 61 -16.68 -3.43 -23.85
C ALA A 61 -16.77 -1.99 -24.39
N PHE A 62 -16.26 -1.77 -25.60
CA PHE A 62 -16.38 -0.51 -26.33
C PHE A 62 -17.04 -0.76 -27.69
N GLU A 63 -17.90 0.16 -28.12
CA GLU A 63 -18.64 0.00 -29.37
C GLU A 63 -17.76 0.09 -30.62
N GLY A 64 -18.14 -0.63 -31.68
CA GLY A 64 -17.46 -0.63 -32.98
C GLY A 64 -16.29 -1.62 -33.07
N THR A 65 -15.67 -1.65 -34.25
CA THR A 65 -14.55 -2.58 -34.57
C THR A 65 -13.22 -1.87 -34.75
N ALA A 66 -13.22 -0.54 -34.84
CA ALA A 66 -12.00 0.25 -34.96
C ALA A 66 -11.21 0.20 -33.64
N ALA A 67 -9.89 0.19 -33.76
CA ALA A 67 -8.98 0.14 -32.63
C ALA A 67 -9.30 1.22 -31.59
N VAL A 68 -9.09 0.87 -30.32
CA VAL A 68 -9.32 1.76 -29.18
C VAL A 68 -8.01 1.99 -28.46
N THR A 69 -7.71 3.25 -28.15
CA THR A 69 -6.55 3.64 -27.36
C THR A 69 -6.94 3.65 -25.89
N ILE A 70 -6.26 2.86 -25.06
CA ILE A 70 -6.44 2.86 -23.60
C ILE A 70 -5.30 3.65 -22.96
N GLU A 71 -5.64 4.58 -22.09
CA GLU A 71 -4.72 5.30 -21.21
C GLU A 71 -4.85 4.74 -19.80
N LEU A 72 -3.75 4.27 -19.22
CA LEU A 72 -3.69 3.73 -17.86
C LEU A 72 -2.63 4.48 -17.04
N LYS A 73 -2.99 4.91 -15.83
CA LYS A 73 -2.04 5.38 -14.81
C LYS A 73 -2.18 4.52 -13.56
N GLU A 74 -1.06 4.16 -12.94
CA GLU A 74 -1.02 3.41 -11.68
C GLU A 74 -0.22 4.24 -10.67
N VAL A 75 -0.77 4.45 -9.48
CA VAL A 75 -0.23 5.30 -8.42
C VAL A 75 -0.29 4.49 -7.13
N TYR A 76 0.77 3.73 -6.85
CA TYR A 76 0.82 2.78 -5.72
C TYR A 76 1.85 3.18 -4.65
N ALA A 77 2.83 4.02 -5.00
CA ALA A 77 3.81 4.52 -4.06
C ALA A 77 3.36 5.87 -3.43
N PRO A 78 3.64 6.12 -2.14
CA PRO A 78 3.33 7.40 -1.48
C PRO A 78 3.82 8.64 -2.25
N ILE A 79 5.03 8.56 -2.82
CA ILE A 79 5.60 9.64 -3.62
C ILE A 79 4.83 9.91 -4.90
N GLU A 80 4.19 8.88 -5.48
CA GLU A 80 3.34 9.05 -6.66
C GLU A 80 2.03 9.75 -6.29
N ILE A 81 1.44 9.42 -5.14
CA ILE A 81 0.23 10.09 -4.63
C ILE A 81 0.52 11.59 -4.48
N LEU A 82 1.62 11.93 -3.79
CA LEU A 82 2.08 13.31 -3.63
C LEU A 82 2.33 13.98 -4.98
N ALA A 83 3.13 13.36 -5.86
CA ALA A 83 3.46 13.92 -7.17
C ALA A 83 2.22 14.17 -8.05
N ALA A 84 1.20 13.32 -7.92
CA ALA A 84 -0.07 13.44 -8.62
C ALA A 84 -0.95 14.57 -8.07
N GLY A 85 -0.64 15.10 -6.89
CA GLY A 85 -1.50 16.03 -6.15
C GLY A 85 -2.81 15.39 -5.67
N LEU A 86 -2.85 14.06 -5.58
CA LEU A 86 -4.00 13.29 -5.10
C LEU A 86 -4.00 13.24 -3.57
N THR A 87 -5.19 13.19 -2.98
CA THR A 87 -5.38 13.02 -1.54
C THR A 87 -5.93 11.62 -1.23
N THR A 88 -5.87 11.20 0.02
CA THR A 88 -6.50 9.96 0.51
C THR A 88 -7.65 10.29 1.45
N GLU A 89 -8.70 10.89 0.89
CA GLU A 89 -9.88 11.34 1.63
C GLU A 89 -11.18 10.99 0.90
N SER A 90 -12.19 10.58 1.66
CA SER A 90 -13.55 10.35 1.18
C SER A 90 -14.54 11.16 2.03
N ASN A 91 -14.96 12.32 1.51
CA ASN A 91 -15.93 13.22 2.17
C ASN A 91 -15.51 13.59 3.61
N GLY A 92 -14.28 14.07 3.79
CA GLY A 92 -13.71 14.37 5.10
C GLY A 92 -13.13 13.17 5.84
N GLU A 93 -13.49 11.92 5.49
CA GLU A 93 -12.93 10.74 6.16
C GLU A 93 -11.61 10.28 5.55
N LEU A 94 -10.59 10.11 6.38
CA LEU A 94 -9.27 9.63 5.95
C LEU A 94 -9.30 8.20 5.42
N LEU A 95 -8.47 7.95 4.41
CA LEU A 95 -8.24 6.65 3.80
C LEU A 95 -6.76 6.23 3.93
N GLU A 96 -6.52 4.95 4.18
CA GLU A 96 -5.23 4.30 3.90
C GLU A 96 -5.31 3.63 2.53
N SER A 97 -4.38 3.98 1.63
CA SER A 97 -4.47 3.55 0.24
C SER A 97 -3.76 2.24 -0.06
N GLY A 98 -4.47 1.30 -0.69
CA GLY A 98 -3.91 0.09 -1.29
C GLY A 98 -3.39 0.32 -2.71
N GLY A 99 -3.90 1.34 -3.41
CA GLY A 99 -3.41 1.78 -4.70
C GLY A 99 -4.47 2.48 -5.55
N MET A 100 -4.09 3.60 -6.17
CA MET A 100 -4.92 4.39 -7.06
C MET A 100 -4.61 4.05 -8.52
N PHE A 101 -5.60 4.13 -9.39
CA PHE A 101 -5.40 4.01 -10.83
C PHE A 101 -6.39 4.87 -11.62
N TYR A 102 -5.98 5.27 -12.82
CA TYR A 102 -6.82 5.93 -13.81
C TYR A 102 -6.89 5.07 -15.06
N ILE A 103 -8.08 4.85 -15.58
CA ILE A 103 -8.27 4.18 -16.87
C ILE A 103 -9.22 4.98 -17.75
N ASN A 104 -8.79 5.23 -18.99
CA ASN A 104 -9.60 5.89 -20.01
C ASN A 104 -9.46 5.15 -21.34
N ALA A 105 -10.48 5.27 -22.20
CA ALA A 105 -10.53 4.68 -23.52
C ALA A 105 -10.95 5.75 -24.52
N LYS A 106 -10.16 5.94 -25.56
CA LYS A 106 -10.39 6.94 -26.60
C LYS A 106 -10.36 6.32 -27.99
N ARG A 107 -11.16 6.90 -28.88
CA ARG A 107 -11.06 6.73 -30.33
C ARG A 107 -11.08 8.11 -30.97
N ASP A 108 -10.11 8.40 -31.82
CA ASP A 108 -9.95 9.70 -32.48
C ASP A 108 -9.95 10.89 -31.51
N GLY A 109 -9.36 10.70 -30.32
CA GLY A 109 -9.28 11.71 -29.26
C GLY A 109 -10.55 11.86 -28.41
N ILE A 110 -11.65 11.19 -28.77
CA ILE A 110 -12.92 11.25 -28.03
C ILE A 110 -12.99 10.08 -27.05
N GLN A 111 -13.33 10.37 -25.79
CA GLN A 111 -13.56 9.35 -24.76
C GLN A 111 -14.78 8.50 -25.10
N LEU A 112 -14.61 7.18 -25.04
CA LEU A 112 -15.66 6.21 -25.27
C LEU A 112 -16.45 5.93 -24.00
N GLU A 113 -17.68 5.45 -24.18
CA GLU A 113 -18.49 4.92 -23.09
C GLU A 113 -18.18 3.43 -22.87
N LEU A 114 -18.09 3.02 -21.61
CA LEU A 114 -17.91 1.62 -21.24
C LEU A 114 -19.26 0.89 -21.25
N LYS A 115 -19.40 -0.13 -22.09
CA LYS A 115 -20.65 -0.92 -22.25
C LYS A 115 -20.64 -2.23 -21.48
N LYS A 116 -19.46 -2.74 -21.14
CA LYS A 116 -19.28 -3.94 -20.32
C LYS A 116 -18.19 -3.67 -19.32
N ASP A 117 -18.38 -4.22 -18.14
CA ASP A 117 -17.48 -3.98 -17.03
C ASP A 117 -16.07 -4.53 -17.29
N ILE A 118 -15.08 -3.80 -16.79
CA ILE A 118 -13.68 -4.23 -16.79
C ILE A 118 -13.42 -4.91 -15.45
N GLN A 119 -12.90 -6.13 -15.50
CA GLN A 119 -12.39 -6.80 -14.30
C GLN A 119 -10.93 -6.39 -14.12
N GLY A 120 -10.59 -5.94 -12.92
CA GLY A 120 -9.27 -5.46 -12.60
C GLY A 120 -8.71 -6.17 -11.37
N SER A 121 -7.38 -6.19 -11.29
CA SER A 121 -6.66 -6.76 -10.17
C SER A 121 -5.39 -5.95 -9.94
N ILE A 122 -5.15 -5.47 -8.72
CA ILE A 122 -3.89 -4.79 -8.36
C ILE A 122 -3.13 -5.60 -7.29
N PRO A 123 -1.78 -5.57 -7.30
CA PRO A 123 -0.99 -6.23 -6.26
C PRO A 123 -1.15 -5.53 -4.91
N ALA A 124 -1.01 -6.31 -3.83
CA ALA A 124 -1.03 -5.83 -2.47
C ALA A 124 0.18 -6.35 -1.68
N ASP A 125 0.67 -5.56 -0.73
CA ASP A 125 1.72 -6.02 0.19
C ASP A 125 1.16 -7.00 1.23
N TYR A 126 -0.10 -6.79 1.60
CA TYR A 126 -0.88 -7.61 2.54
C TYR A 126 -2.37 -7.49 2.21
N ILE A 127 -3.17 -8.45 2.66
CA ILE A 127 -4.62 -8.47 2.48
C ILE A 127 -5.34 -7.92 3.70
N ASN A 128 -6.21 -6.94 3.46
CA ASN A 128 -7.17 -6.42 4.42
C ASN A 128 -8.58 -6.51 3.84
N ASP A 129 -9.40 -7.42 4.38
CA ASP A 129 -10.77 -7.66 3.89
C ASP A 129 -11.72 -6.46 4.06
N SER A 130 -11.30 -5.41 4.78
CA SER A 130 -12.04 -4.16 4.90
C SER A 130 -11.74 -3.14 3.81
N MET A 131 -10.81 -3.43 2.90
CA MET A 131 -10.55 -2.65 1.69
C MET A 131 -11.76 -2.65 0.77
N LYS A 132 -11.96 -1.53 0.09
CA LYS A 132 -13.08 -1.27 -0.81
C LYS A 132 -12.60 -0.54 -2.05
N LEU A 133 -13.35 -0.68 -3.14
CA LEU A 133 -13.15 0.11 -4.35
C LEU A 133 -13.88 1.45 -4.19
N PHE A 134 -13.17 2.56 -4.34
CA PHE A 134 -13.72 3.90 -4.38
C PHE A 134 -13.60 4.47 -5.80
N LYS A 135 -14.57 5.30 -6.17
CA LYS A 135 -14.56 6.03 -7.43
C LYS A 135 -14.10 7.46 -7.21
N GLY A 136 -13.29 7.99 -8.12
CA GLY A 136 -12.85 9.38 -8.07
C GLY A 136 -13.90 10.32 -8.64
N ASP A 137 -14.25 11.34 -7.86
CA ASP A 137 -15.12 12.45 -8.23
C ASP A 137 -14.26 13.72 -8.39
N LEU A 138 -13.94 14.06 -9.64
CA LEU A 138 -13.10 15.20 -9.99
C LEU A 138 -13.92 16.49 -9.93
N LYS A 139 -13.54 17.38 -9.02
CA LYS A 139 -14.18 18.69 -8.82
C LYS A 139 -13.71 19.71 -9.85
N GLU A 140 -14.47 20.80 -9.97
CA GLU A 140 -14.17 21.90 -10.91
C GLU A 140 -12.81 22.57 -10.64
N ASP A 141 -12.36 22.58 -9.39
CA ASP A 141 -11.06 23.12 -8.97
C ASP A 141 -9.88 22.16 -9.23
N GLY A 142 -10.15 21.00 -9.82
CA GLY A 142 -9.17 19.96 -10.12
C GLY A 142 -8.83 19.03 -8.94
N SER A 143 -9.43 19.23 -7.77
CA SER A 143 -9.33 18.29 -6.65
C SER A 143 -10.11 17.01 -6.93
N LEU A 144 -9.63 15.89 -6.38
CA LEU A 144 -10.27 14.58 -6.51
C LEU A 144 -10.75 14.12 -5.14
N ASN A 145 -12.03 13.81 -5.02
CA ASN A 145 -12.60 13.19 -3.81
C ASN A 145 -12.94 11.74 -4.10
N TRP A 146 -12.70 10.83 -3.16
CA TRP A 146 -13.07 9.43 -3.30
C TRP A 146 -14.48 9.19 -2.78
N VAL A 147 -15.34 8.55 -3.57
CA VAL A 147 -16.76 8.36 -3.26
C VAL A 147 -17.21 6.93 -3.57
N GLU A 148 -18.45 6.62 -3.21
CA GLU A 148 -19.18 5.40 -3.61
C GLU A 148 -18.40 4.09 -3.29
N PRO A 149 -18.07 3.80 -2.02
CA PRO A 149 -17.25 2.65 -1.67
C PRO A 149 -17.97 1.31 -1.90
N GLU A 150 -17.50 0.56 -2.90
CA GLU A 150 -17.99 -0.77 -3.29
C GLU A 150 -17.14 -1.90 -2.69
N ALA A 151 -17.75 -3.07 -2.47
CA ALA A 151 -17.03 -4.26 -2.03
C ALA A 151 -16.14 -4.81 -3.15
N LEU A 152 -14.95 -5.29 -2.79
CA LEU A 152 -14.06 -5.99 -3.71
C LEU A 152 -14.64 -7.36 -4.09
N LEU A 153 -14.20 -7.88 -5.24
CA LEU A 153 -14.52 -9.25 -5.64
C LEU A 153 -13.79 -10.26 -4.74
N PRO A 154 -14.31 -11.48 -4.60
CA PRO A 154 -13.61 -12.55 -3.90
C PRO A 154 -12.22 -12.79 -4.51
N ALA A 155 -11.24 -13.01 -3.65
CA ALA A 155 -9.90 -13.36 -4.10
C ALA A 155 -9.92 -14.68 -4.85
N THR A 156 -9.18 -14.72 -5.96
CA THR A 156 -9.00 -15.92 -6.77
C THR A 156 -7.61 -16.53 -6.59
N ASP A 157 -6.67 -15.79 -6.00
CA ASP A 157 -5.32 -16.27 -5.74
C ASP A 157 -5.27 -17.17 -4.50
N SER A 158 -4.45 -18.21 -4.59
CA SER A 158 -4.33 -19.25 -3.56
C SER A 158 -3.76 -18.73 -2.23
N ASN A 159 -2.97 -17.64 -2.22
CA ASN A 159 -2.36 -17.15 -0.99
C ASN A 159 -3.35 -16.34 -0.16
N THR A 160 -4.14 -15.48 -0.80
CA THR A 160 -5.24 -14.76 -0.15
C THR A 160 -6.28 -15.73 0.38
N LEU A 161 -6.67 -16.75 -0.40
CA LEU A 161 -7.57 -17.81 0.08
C LEU A 161 -7.01 -18.55 1.30
N CYS A 162 -5.70 -18.78 1.33
CA CYS A 162 -5.01 -19.40 2.46
C CYS A 162 -4.99 -18.48 3.70
N ILE A 163 -4.75 -17.17 3.55
CA ILE A 163 -4.88 -16.20 4.65
C ILE A 163 -6.30 -16.23 5.24
N GLN A 164 -7.33 -16.21 4.40
CA GLN A 164 -8.73 -16.25 4.83
C GLN A 164 -9.09 -17.58 5.50
N ALA A 165 -8.51 -18.69 5.07
CA ALA A 165 -8.64 -19.98 5.75
C ALA A 165 -7.95 -19.97 7.12
N GLY A 166 -6.72 -19.45 7.19
CA GLY A 166 -5.95 -19.32 8.42
C GLY A 166 -6.67 -18.47 9.46
N GLU A 167 -7.23 -17.33 9.04
CA GLU A 167 -8.04 -16.46 9.91
C GLU A 167 -9.25 -17.20 10.49
N ARG A 168 -10.02 -17.91 9.66
CA ARG A 168 -11.20 -18.68 10.12
C ARG A 168 -10.82 -19.75 11.13
N ILE A 169 -9.69 -20.43 10.93
CA ILE A 169 -9.19 -21.45 11.85
C ILE A 169 -8.77 -20.81 13.17
N PHE A 170 -8.02 -19.70 13.12
CA PHE A 170 -7.64 -18.95 14.31
C PHE A 170 -8.86 -18.47 15.10
N LYS A 171 -9.83 -17.82 14.43
CA LYS A 171 -11.07 -17.33 15.05
C LYS A 171 -11.88 -18.45 15.72
N SER A 172 -11.93 -19.63 15.10
CA SER A 172 -12.75 -20.75 15.59
C SER A 172 -12.08 -21.56 16.71
N ASN A 173 -10.75 -21.62 16.75
CA ASN A 173 -10.02 -22.56 17.61
C ASN A 173 -9.08 -21.90 18.62
N CYS A 174 -8.61 -20.68 18.35
CA CYS A 174 -7.50 -20.08 19.09
C CYS A 174 -7.87 -18.76 19.78
N LEU A 175 -8.84 -18.01 19.22
CA LEU A 175 -9.18 -16.65 19.65
C LEU A 175 -9.60 -16.53 21.12
N SER A 176 -10.14 -17.60 21.73
CA SER A 176 -10.51 -17.59 23.15
C SER A 176 -9.31 -17.47 24.10
N CYS A 177 -8.12 -17.88 23.65
CA CYS A 177 -6.93 -17.94 24.49
C CYS A 177 -5.74 -17.16 23.90
N HIS A 178 -5.78 -16.84 22.61
CA HIS A 178 -4.75 -16.06 21.93
C HIS A 178 -5.34 -14.83 21.26
N ASP A 179 -4.58 -13.75 21.30
CA ASP A 179 -4.84 -12.55 20.52
C ASP A 179 -3.68 -12.36 19.54
N ILE A 180 -3.95 -11.77 18.38
CA ILE A 180 -2.90 -11.50 17.41
C ILE A 180 -1.93 -10.48 17.97
N SER A 181 -2.40 -9.41 18.60
CA SER A 181 -1.65 -8.18 18.82
C SER A 181 -1.34 -7.88 20.29
N LYS A 182 -1.74 -8.75 21.22
CA LYS A 182 -1.46 -8.62 22.66
C LYS A 182 -1.42 -9.96 23.37
N LYS A 183 -0.84 -9.98 24.57
CA LYS A 183 -0.85 -11.15 25.46
C LYS A 183 -2.20 -11.21 26.18
N ILE A 184 -2.82 -12.39 26.23
CA ILE A 184 -4.03 -12.66 27.01
C ILE A 184 -3.81 -13.92 27.85
N THR A 185 -4.67 -14.94 27.75
CA THR A 185 -4.44 -16.25 28.39
C THR A 185 -3.17 -16.93 27.88
N GLY A 186 -2.86 -16.77 26.59
CA GLY A 186 -1.65 -17.22 25.94
C GLY A 186 -0.86 -16.07 25.31
N PRO A 187 0.30 -16.37 24.69
CA PRO A 187 1.11 -15.40 23.97
C PRO A 187 0.41 -14.84 22.74
N THR A 188 0.84 -13.64 22.36
CA THR A 188 0.52 -13.04 21.06
C THR A 188 1.04 -13.92 19.93
N LEU A 189 0.28 -14.02 18.83
CA LEU A 189 0.65 -14.87 17.68
C LEU A 189 1.25 -14.11 16.50
N ILE A 190 1.28 -12.77 16.50
CA ILE A 190 1.77 -11.95 15.36
C ILE A 190 3.21 -12.25 14.95
N ASN A 191 4.08 -12.65 15.90
CA ASN A 191 5.47 -12.99 15.64
C ASN A 191 5.74 -14.50 15.68
N SER A 192 4.69 -15.34 15.77
CA SER A 192 4.87 -16.77 16.02
C SER A 192 5.60 -17.51 14.88
N GLY A 193 5.48 -17.04 13.63
CA GLY A 193 6.24 -17.57 12.47
C GLY A 193 7.75 -17.29 12.50
N LYS A 194 8.19 -16.33 13.33
CA LYS A 194 9.62 -16.10 13.61
C LYS A 194 10.23 -17.28 14.37
N TYR A 195 9.46 -17.86 15.29
CA TYR A 195 9.95 -18.84 16.26
C TYR A 195 9.71 -20.29 15.87
N TYR A 196 8.63 -20.55 15.13
CA TYR A 196 8.24 -21.89 14.73
C TYR A 196 8.00 -21.92 13.22
N ASN A 197 8.60 -22.89 12.53
CA ASN A 197 8.20 -23.21 11.16
C ASN A 197 6.90 -24.04 11.15
N SER A 198 6.32 -24.29 9.97
CA SER A 198 5.05 -25.01 9.84
C SER A 198 5.06 -26.40 10.49
N ASP A 199 6.17 -27.14 10.43
CA ASP A 199 6.30 -28.48 11.00
C ASP A 199 6.37 -28.46 12.53
N GLU A 200 7.10 -27.49 13.08
CA GLU A 200 7.16 -27.25 14.52
C GLU A 200 5.80 -26.83 15.06
N TYR A 201 5.14 -25.89 14.39
CA TYR A 201 3.82 -25.40 14.76
C TYR A 201 2.77 -26.52 14.67
N TYR A 202 2.86 -27.37 13.65
CA TYR A 202 2.00 -28.55 13.52
C TYR A 202 2.20 -29.54 14.67
N ARG A 203 3.45 -29.89 15.00
CA ARG A 203 3.75 -30.77 16.16
C ARG A 203 3.28 -30.15 17.48
N LEU A 204 3.48 -28.85 17.66
CA LEU A 204 3.01 -28.08 18.80
C LEU A 204 1.48 -28.20 18.95
N LEU A 205 0.71 -28.01 17.86
CA LEU A 205 -0.75 -28.16 17.91
C LEU A 205 -1.19 -29.61 18.08
N LYS A 206 -0.45 -30.60 17.56
CA LYS A 206 -0.80 -32.03 17.74
C LYS A 206 -0.63 -32.50 19.17
N ASN A 207 0.47 -32.12 19.82
CA ASN A 207 0.78 -32.57 21.17
C ASN A 207 1.72 -31.55 21.86
N PRO A 208 1.16 -30.50 22.50
CA PRO A 208 1.96 -29.46 23.11
C PRO A 208 2.80 -29.96 24.29
N GLY A 209 2.34 -30.98 25.01
CA GLY A 209 3.10 -31.60 26.11
C GLY A 209 4.33 -32.37 25.63
N LEU A 210 4.25 -33.04 24.47
CA LEU A 210 5.42 -33.66 23.84
C LEU A 210 6.35 -32.58 23.26
N PHE A 211 5.77 -31.58 22.59
CA PHE A 211 6.54 -30.49 22.00
C PHE A 211 7.34 -29.69 23.03
N ALA A 212 6.81 -29.47 24.24
CA ALA A 212 7.55 -28.83 25.34
C ALA A 212 8.84 -29.59 25.71
N LYS A 213 8.81 -30.93 25.69
CA LYS A 213 10.00 -31.75 25.96
C LYS A 213 11.05 -31.65 24.86
N GLU A 214 10.63 -31.33 23.64
CA GLU A 214 11.48 -31.26 22.44
C GLU A 214 11.95 -29.83 22.13
N ASN A 215 11.21 -28.82 22.57
CA ASN A 215 11.43 -27.42 22.23
C ASN A 215 11.56 -26.58 23.51
N ARG A 216 12.81 -26.25 23.86
CA ARG A 216 13.15 -25.47 25.05
C ARG A 216 12.50 -24.09 25.07
N ARG A 217 12.34 -23.44 23.91
CA ARG A 217 11.69 -22.12 23.84
C ARG A 217 10.23 -22.21 24.29
N PHE A 218 9.50 -23.21 23.78
CA PHE A 218 8.11 -23.45 24.19
C PHE A 218 8.02 -23.88 25.66
N ASP A 219 8.93 -24.73 26.14
CA ASP A 219 9.02 -25.11 27.56
C ASP A 219 9.21 -23.90 28.47
N CYS A 220 10.15 -23.01 28.13
CA CYS A 220 10.36 -21.75 28.83
C CYS A 220 9.11 -20.86 28.83
N GLN A 221 8.40 -20.80 27.69
CA GLN A 221 7.19 -20.00 27.55
C GLN A 221 6.07 -20.49 28.48
N ILE A 222 5.95 -21.80 28.73
CA ILE A 222 4.94 -22.35 29.65
C ILE A 222 5.09 -21.76 31.07
N TYR A 223 6.32 -21.51 31.53
CA TYR A 223 6.56 -20.87 32.83
C TYR A 223 6.03 -19.42 32.89
N ASP A 224 6.02 -18.69 31.78
CA ASP A 224 5.48 -17.32 31.71
C ASP A 224 3.96 -17.28 31.88
N TYR A 225 3.32 -18.42 31.65
CA TYR A 225 1.88 -18.62 31.76
C TYR A 225 1.54 -19.52 32.94
N ASN A 226 2.31 -19.43 34.04
CA ASN A 226 2.08 -20.15 35.30
C ASN A 226 1.99 -21.69 35.16
N GLY A 227 2.71 -22.26 34.19
CA GLY A 227 2.68 -23.70 33.94
C GLY A 227 1.47 -24.16 33.13
N VAL A 228 0.64 -23.24 32.62
CA VAL A 228 -0.52 -23.59 31.79
C VAL A 228 -0.04 -24.00 30.40
N ILE A 229 -0.38 -25.24 30.03
CA ILE A 229 -0.16 -25.77 28.68
C ILE A 229 -1.49 -25.70 27.93
N MET A 230 -1.46 -25.21 26.68
CA MET A 230 -2.63 -25.21 25.83
C MET A 230 -3.13 -26.62 25.51
N THR A 231 -4.43 -26.75 25.20
CA THR A 231 -5.01 -28.00 24.69
C THR A 231 -4.45 -28.39 23.33
N ALA A 232 -4.45 -29.68 23.00
CA ALA A 232 -4.10 -30.16 21.67
C ALA A 232 -5.23 -29.92 20.65
N PHE A 233 -4.87 -29.62 19.41
CA PHE A 233 -5.76 -29.47 18.25
C PHE A 233 -5.43 -30.50 17.15
N PRO A 234 -5.58 -31.82 17.42
CA PRO A 234 -5.15 -32.87 16.50
C PRO A 234 -5.96 -32.95 15.20
N ALA A 235 -7.07 -32.23 15.07
CA ALA A 235 -7.86 -32.16 13.84
C ALA A 235 -7.26 -31.18 12.81
N ILE A 236 -6.41 -30.24 13.22
CA ILE A 236 -5.82 -29.26 12.31
C ILE A 236 -4.72 -29.94 11.48
N SER A 237 -4.83 -29.88 10.15
CA SER A 237 -3.86 -30.42 9.19
C SER A 237 -2.62 -29.52 9.07
N LYS A 238 -1.55 -30.06 8.50
CA LYS A 238 -0.31 -29.30 8.27
C LYS A 238 -0.50 -28.12 7.30
N ASP A 239 -1.32 -28.30 6.26
CA ASP A 239 -1.64 -27.22 5.31
C ASP A 239 -2.41 -26.08 5.98
N ASN A 240 -3.37 -26.45 6.85
CA ASN A 240 -4.12 -25.49 7.65
C ASN A 240 -3.21 -24.71 8.61
N VAL A 241 -2.20 -25.35 9.20
CA VAL A 241 -1.17 -24.66 10.00
C VAL A 241 -0.37 -23.68 9.16
N SER A 242 0.05 -24.08 7.95
CA SER A 242 0.74 -23.18 7.02
C SER A 242 -0.11 -21.95 6.70
N CYS A 243 -1.42 -22.12 6.50
CA CYS A 243 -2.35 -21.02 6.29
C CYS A 243 -2.53 -20.12 7.52
N MET A 244 -2.55 -20.66 8.73
CA MET A 244 -2.54 -19.86 9.96
C MET A 244 -1.28 -19.00 10.08
N ILE A 245 -0.09 -19.56 9.78
CA ILE A 245 1.17 -18.80 9.80
C ILE A 245 1.13 -17.66 8.78
N LYS A 246 0.64 -17.92 7.55
CA LYS A 246 0.45 -16.87 6.54
C LYS A 246 -0.48 -15.77 7.02
N TYR A 247 -1.58 -16.13 7.69
CA TYR A 247 -2.47 -15.15 8.31
C TYR A 247 -1.76 -14.31 9.38
N PHE A 248 -0.94 -14.91 10.25
CA PHE A 248 -0.20 -14.16 11.27
C PHE A 248 0.84 -13.21 10.67
N GLU A 249 1.56 -13.64 9.63
CA GLU A 249 2.49 -12.77 8.91
C GLU A 249 1.74 -11.64 8.17
N ASN A 250 0.54 -11.90 7.64
CA ASN A 250 -0.33 -10.86 7.08
C ASN A 250 -0.73 -9.81 8.12
N GLU A 251 -1.14 -10.23 9.32
CA GLU A 251 -1.46 -9.30 10.42
C GLU A 251 -0.24 -8.51 10.90
N LYS A 252 0.94 -9.13 10.88
CA LYS A 252 2.22 -8.45 11.14
C LYS A 252 2.52 -7.37 10.10
N MET A 253 2.22 -7.60 8.83
CA MET A 253 2.39 -6.61 7.77
C MET A 253 1.41 -5.43 7.90
N LYS A 254 0.19 -5.66 8.39
CA LYS A 254 -0.76 -4.59 8.72
C LYS A 254 -0.24 -3.66 9.85
N ARG A 255 0.53 -4.22 10.78
CA ARG A 255 0.93 -3.55 12.04
C ARG A 255 2.44 -3.72 12.35
N PRO A 256 3.35 -3.24 11.48
CA PRO A 256 4.78 -3.51 11.58
C PRO A 256 5.43 -2.93 12.85
N ASP A 257 5.00 -1.76 13.31
CA ASP A 257 5.52 -1.14 14.55
C ASP A 257 5.11 -1.91 15.79
N LEU A 258 3.85 -2.35 15.84
CA LEU A 258 3.35 -3.18 16.92
C LEU A 258 4.10 -4.50 16.97
N ALA A 259 4.29 -5.17 15.83
CA ALA A 259 5.07 -6.39 15.75
C ALA A 259 6.51 -6.19 16.25
N THR A 260 7.16 -5.07 15.87
CA THR A 260 8.52 -4.72 16.32
C THR A 260 8.58 -4.43 17.82
N LYS A 261 7.58 -3.71 18.35
CA LYS A 261 7.46 -3.42 19.78
C LYS A 261 7.28 -4.70 20.59
N LEU A 262 6.41 -5.59 20.13
CA LEU A 262 6.16 -6.89 20.78
C LEU A 262 7.36 -7.82 20.67
N ASP A 263 8.13 -7.76 19.58
CA ASP A 263 9.37 -8.54 19.41
C ASP A 263 10.43 -8.13 20.44
N LYS A 264 10.58 -6.82 20.71
CA LYS A 264 11.50 -6.32 21.76
C LYS A 264 11.04 -6.63 23.19
N GLN A 265 9.75 -6.90 23.37
CA GLN A 265 9.17 -7.33 24.64
C GLN A 265 9.15 -8.84 24.80
N ASP A 266 9.46 -9.59 23.73
CA ASP A 266 9.62 -11.02 23.80
C ASP A 266 10.96 -11.36 24.48
N PHE A 267 10.86 -12.35 25.35
CA PHE A 267 11.75 -12.58 26.50
C PHE A 267 13.16 -13.04 26.07
N ASP A 268 14.19 -12.29 26.44
CA ASP A 268 15.61 -12.71 26.39
C ASP A 268 15.97 -13.39 27.72
N ARG A 269 15.35 -14.55 27.99
CA ARG A 269 15.74 -15.39 29.12
C ARG A 269 17.06 -16.04 28.73
N GLU A 270 18.14 -15.72 29.43
CA GLU A 270 19.45 -16.35 29.20
C GLU A 270 19.29 -17.88 29.12
N GLY A 271 19.55 -18.44 27.94
CA GLY A 271 19.47 -19.87 27.68
C GLY A 271 18.13 -20.40 27.15
N CYS A 272 17.06 -19.62 27.06
CA CYS A 272 15.81 -20.05 26.41
C CYS A 272 15.83 -19.87 24.89
N ASP A 273 16.69 -18.98 24.37
CA ASP A 273 16.95 -18.77 22.94
C ASP A 273 18.18 -19.50 22.40
N SER A 274 19.00 -20.11 23.29
CA SER A 274 20.15 -20.91 22.85
C SER A 274 19.68 -22.24 22.26
N ILE A 275 19.45 -22.23 20.95
CA ILE A 275 19.52 -23.43 20.10
C ILE A 275 20.94 -23.99 20.19
N THR A 276 21.16 -24.80 21.22
CA THR A 276 22.16 -25.87 21.23
C THR A 276 21.48 -27.11 21.81
N ILE A 277 20.31 -27.45 21.28
CA ILE A 277 19.95 -28.86 21.20
C ILE A 277 20.59 -29.33 19.91
N GLU A 278 21.56 -30.24 20.04
CA GLU A 278 22.21 -30.95 18.95
C GLU A 278 21.19 -31.25 17.83
N LYS A 279 21.33 -30.57 16.68
CA LYS A 279 20.59 -30.86 15.45
C LYS A 279 20.79 -32.30 14.93
N ASN A 280 21.52 -33.14 15.67
CA ASN A 280 21.97 -34.48 15.29
C ASN A 280 21.23 -35.63 15.97
N LYS A 281 20.17 -35.39 16.77
CA LYS A 281 19.45 -36.50 17.44
C LYS A 281 18.16 -36.96 16.77
N PHE A 282 17.78 -36.34 15.65
CA PHE A 282 16.77 -36.90 14.77
C PHE A 282 17.44 -37.22 13.43
N PRO A 283 17.65 -38.50 13.08
CA PRO A 283 18.02 -38.81 11.70
C PRO A 283 16.93 -38.21 10.81
N CYS A 284 17.35 -37.53 9.75
CA CYS A 284 16.47 -37.03 8.71
C CYS A 284 15.66 -38.19 8.12
N GLY A 285 14.51 -38.46 8.74
CA GLY A 285 13.41 -39.22 8.19
C GLY A 285 12.72 -38.31 7.20
N ILE A 286 13.21 -38.38 5.97
CA ILE A 286 12.61 -37.84 4.77
C ILE A 286 11.16 -38.37 4.71
N ASP A 287 10.20 -37.49 4.49
CA ASP A 287 9.23 -37.82 3.44
C ASP A 287 9.03 -36.63 2.52
N THR A 288 9.28 -36.94 1.27
CA THR A 288 9.48 -36.05 0.13
C THR A 288 8.14 -35.43 -0.27
N PHE A 289 8.23 -34.19 -0.77
CA PHE A 289 7.22 -33.52 -1.55
C PHE A 289 6.41 -34.49 -2.43
N TYR A 290 5.11 -34.60 -2.19
CA TYR A 290 4.18 -34.86 -3.27
C TYR A 290 3.79 -33.53 -3.88
N ASN A 291 4.38 -33.25 -5.04
CA ASN A 291 3.73 -32.38 -6.02
C ASN A 291 2.44 -33.10 -6.39
N ASN A 292 1.32 -32.66 -5.81
CA ASN A 292 0.05 -33.28 -6.09
C ASN A 292 -0.39 -32.86 -7.50
N GLU A 293 -0.23 -33.75 -8.49
CA GLU A 293 -0.86 -33.60 -9.81
C GLU A 293 -2.38 -33.37 -9.72
N GLU A 294 -3.02 -33.71 -8.60
CA GLU A 294 -4.42 -33.41 -8.29
C GLU A 294 -4.62 -31.94 -7.83
N PHE A 295 -3.61 -31.29 -7.24
CA PHE A 295 -3.65 -29.84 -6.91
C PHE A 295 -3.45 -29.00 -8.18
N GLU A 296 -2.53 -29.40 -9.05
CA GLU A 296 -2.44 -28.86 -10.42
C GLU A 296 -3.71 -29.16 -11.23
N LYS A 297 -4.38 -30.30 -11.05
CA LYS A 297 -5.69 -30.57 -11.68
C LYS A 297 -6.84 -29.78 -11.06
N ILE A 298 -6.86 -29.50 -9.77
CA ILE A 298 -7.89 -28.65 -9.14
C ILE A 298 -7.71 -27.20 -9.58
N VAL A 299 -6.46 -26.73 -9.67
CA VAL A 299 -6.12 -25.42 -10.21
C VAL A 299 -6.40 -25.37 -11.72
N ALA A 300 -5.96 -26.35 -12.51
CA ALA A 300 -6.22 -26.42 -13.95
C ALA A 300 -7.71 -26.64 -14.29
N ASN A 301 -8.48 -27.33 -13.46
CA ASN A 301 -9.94 -27.47 -13.63
C ASN A 301 -10.70 -26.23 -13.16
N SER A 302 -10.10 -25.37 -12.33
CA SER A 302 -10.62 -24.03 -12.03
C SER A 302 -10.29 -23.03 -13.15
N PHE A 303 -9.36 -23.37 -14.05
CA PHE A 303 -9.02 -22.63 -15.28
C PHE A 303 -9.52 -23.30 -16.57
N ALA A 304 -10.24 -24.43 -16.48
CA ALA A 304 -10.67 -25.18 -17.66
C ALA A 304 -11.81 -24.51 -18.44
N ASP A 305 -12.48 -23.50 -17.87
CA ASP A 305 -13.59 -22.78 -18.51
C ASP A 305 -13.24 -21.38 -19.03
N ILE A 306 -11.96 -21.00 -19.10
CA ILE A 306 -11.54 -19.78 -19.80
C ILE A 306 -10.47 -20.12 -20.83
N LYS A 307 -10.87 -20.84 -21.88
CA LYS A 307 -10.19 -20.76 -23.18
C LYS A 307 -10.66 -19.50 -23.91
N THR A 308 -10.30 -18.32 -23.39
CA THR A 308 -10.31 -17.11 -24.20
C THR A 308 -8.94 -16.96 -24.84
N THR A 309 -8.94 -16.76 -26.16
CA THR A 309 -7.76 -16.36 -26.93
C THR A 309 -7.41 -14.91 -26.59
N ASP A 310 -7.07 -14.64 -25.33
CA ASP A 310 -6.81 -13.29 -24.85
C ASP A 310 -5.51 -12.79 -25.47
N THR A 311 -5.61 -11.65 -26.14
CA THR A 311 -4.42 -10.95 -26.62
C THR A 311 -3.82 -10.22 -25.42
N ILE A 312 -2.66 -10.68 -24.94
CA ILE A 312 -1.90 -9.97 -23.91
C ILE A 312 -1.23 -8.77 -24.59
N ILE A 313 -1.60 -7.56 -24.18
CA ILE A 313 -1.09 -6.33 -24.78
C ILE A 313 -0.14 -5.65 -23.79
N LYS A 314 1.10 -5.41 -24.25
CA LYS A 314 2.09 -4.60 -23.54
C LYS A 314 1.98 -3.14 -24.01
N PRO A 315 2.30 -2.14 -23.17
CA PRO A 315 2.19 -0.75 -23.56
C PRO A 315 3.10 -0.41 -24.75
N PHE A 316 2.58 0.35 -25.71
CA PHE A 316 3.30 0.75 -26.93
C PHE A 316 4.13 2.02 -26.73
N GLN A 317 3.70 2.93 -25.84
CA GLN A 317 4.36 4.18 -25.47
C GLN A 317 4.08 4.56 -24.01
N SER A 318 5.02 5.28 -23.37
CA SER A 318 4.81 5.95 -22.07
C SER A 318 5.17 7.43 -22.13
N SER A 319 4.39 8.27 -21.44
CA SER A 319 4.68 9.70 -21.23
C SER A 319 4.40 10.08 -19.78
N GLY A 320 5.23 10.94 -19.18
CA GLY A 320 5.26 11.25 -17.74
C GLY A 320 6.66 11.09 -17.15
N ILE A 321 6.84 11.21 -15.83
CA ILE A 321 8.13 10.92 -15.18
C ILE A 321 8.43 9.42 -15.35
N ASP A 322 9.25 9.10 -16.35
CA ASP A 322 9.43 7.75 -16.91
C ASP A 322 10.16 6.76 -15.96
N THR A 323 10.61 7.23 -14.79
CA THR A 323 11.59 6.51 -13.96
C THR A 323 11.27 6.45 -12.47
N LEU A 324 10.04 6.74 -12.03
CA LEU A 324 9.62 6.37 -10.66
C LEU A 324 9.53 4.84 -10.60
N ASN A 325 10.66 4.19 -10.34
CA ASN A 325 10.90 2.75 -10.26
C ASN A 325 10.61 1.92 -11.52
N THR A 326 11.61 1.81 -12.40
CA THR A 326 11.67 0.82 -13.49
C THR A 326 11.85 -0.62 -13.01
N ASP A 327 12.11 -0.83 -11.71
CA ASP A 327 12.37 -2.12 -11.08
C ASP A 327 11.22 -2.60 -10.16
N PHE A 328 9.98 -2.21 -10.48
CA PHE A 328 8.83 -2.79 -9.79
C PHE A 328 8.64 -4.25 -10.21
N GLN A 329 9.25 -5.15 -9.44
CA GLN A 329 8.76 -6.52 -9.32
C GLN A 329 7.58 -6.47 -8.37
N ALA A 330 6.38 -6.73 -8.87
CA ALA A 330 5.22 -6.95 -8.02
C ALA A 330 5.63 -7.97 -6.95
N PRO A 331 5.41 -7.71 -5.65
CA PRO A 331 5.51 -8.78 -4.68
C PRO A 331 4.54 -9.85 -5.15
N ASN A 332 5.10 -10.97 -5.63
CA ASN A 332 4.31 -12.14 -5.93
C ASN A 332 3.67 -12.51 -4.60
N GLU A 333 2.35 -12.38 -4.47
CA GLU A 333 1.47 -13.40 -3.89
C GLU A 333 0.06 -12.89 -3.58
N TYR A 334 -0.17 -11.59 -3.29
CA TYR A 334 -1.47 -11.05 -2.88
C TYR A 334 -2.05 -10.02 -3.85
N ARG A 335 -3.36 -10.06 -4.06
CA ARG A 335 -4.05 -9.16 -5.00
C ARG A 335 -5.44 -8.77 -4.50
N TYR A 336 -5.85 -7.55 -4.85
CA TYR A 336 -7.23 -7.11 -4.72
C TYR A 336 -7.92 -7.23 -6.06
N GLU A 337 -9.00 -8.01 -6.11
CA GLU A 337 -9.84 -8.22 -7.28
C GLU A 337 -11.03 -7.26 -7.26
N PHE A 338 -11.34 -6.64 -8.39
CA PHE A 338 -12.42 -5.66 -8.49
C PHE A 338 -13.01 -5.60 -9.89
N LYS A 339 -14.06 -4.79 -10.01
CA LYS A 339 -14.80 -4.58 -11.24
C LYS A 339 -15.18 -3.12 -11.36
N ILE A 340 -15.00 -2.53 -12.53
CA ILE A 340 -15.42 -1.14 -12.82
C ILE A 340 -16.44 -1.12 -13.95
N ASN A 341 -17.42 -0.23 -13.82
CA ASN A 341 -18.51 -0.03 -14.77
C ASN A 341 -18.44 1.32 -15.50
N SER A 342 -17.45 2.15 -15.17
CA SER A 342 -17.19 3.43 -15.82
C SER A 342 -15.68 3.69 -15.92
N LEU A 343 -15.29 4.63 -16.78
CA LEU A 343 -13.91 5.06 -16.93
C LEU A 343 -13.62 6.23 -15.99
N GLY A 344 -12.38 6.37 -15.54
CA GLY A 344 -11.97 7.43 -14.63
C GLY A 344 -10.94 6.98 -13.60
N TRP A 345 -10.88 7.74 -12.51
CA TRP A 345 -10.04 7.42 -11.35
C TRP A 345 -10.76 6.45 -10.42
N TYR A 346 -9.99 5.53 -9.87
CA TYR A 346 -10.41 4.57 -8.87
C TYR A 346 -9.31 4.36 -7.85
N ASN A 347 -9.70 3.91 -6.67
CA ASN A 347 -8.80 3.68 -5.57
C ASN A 347 -9.23 2.47 -4.75
N ILE A 348 -8.30 1.66 -4.26
CA ILE A 348 -8.61 0.54 -3.38
C ILE A 348 -8.15 0.85 -1.98
N ASP A 349 -9.07 1.25 -1.13
CA ASP A 349 -8.77 1.91 0.14
C ASP A 349 -9.55 1.33 1.31
N ILE A 350 -9.08 1.66 2.51
CA ILE A 350 -9.79 1.42 3.76
C ILE A 350 -9.96 2.74 4.51
N LEU A 351 -11.15 2.97 5.06
CA LEU A 351 -11.39 4.06 5.99
C LEU A 351 -10.52 3.90 7.23
N LEU A 352 -9.74 4.94 7.54
CA LEU A 352 -8.75 4.91 8.60
C LEU A 352 -9.36 4.59 9.97
N LYS A 353 -10.59 5.04 10.22
CA LYS A 353 -11.38 4.74 11.42
C LYS A 353 -11.63 3.24 11.69
N LYS A 354 -11.43 2.38 10.69
CA LYS A 354 -11.52 0.92 10.84
C LYS A 354 -10.22 0.29 11.34
N LEU A 355 -9.14 1.06 11.41
CA LEU A 355 -7.85 0.59 11.89
C LEU A 355 -7.75 0.77 13.40
N GLU A 356 -7.04 -0.15 14.06
CA GLU A 356 -6.75 -0.06 15.48
C GLU A 356 -5.49 0.78 15.73
N GLY A 357 -5.46 1.49 16.87
CA GLY A 357 -4.28 2.23 17.30
C GLY A 357 -4.21 3.69 16.83
N ILE A 358 -5.26 4.20 16.20
CA ILE A 358 -5.43 5.62 15.89
C ILE A 358 -5.73 6.43 17.16
N THR A 359 -5.31 7.69 17.18
CA THR A 359 -5.54 8.66 18.23
C THR A 359 -5.80 10.01 17.58
N GLU A 360 -6.76 10.78 18.07
CA GLU A 360 -6.97 12.15 17.61
C GLU A 360 -5.76 13.01 17.99
N VAL A 361 -5.17 13.67 17.00
CA VAL A 361 -4.04 14.57 17.17
C VAL A 361 -4.34 15.95 16.61
N THR A 362 -3.76 16.97 17.23
CA THR A 362 -3.74 18.33 16.69
C THR A 362 -2.38 18.56 16.04
N LEU A 363 -2.40 18.84 14.74
CA LEU A 363 -1.22 19.14 13.95
C LEU A 363 -1.50 20.35 13.07
N ASP A 364 -0.65 21.36 13.20
CA ASP A 364 -0.70 22.55 12.38
C ASP A 364 0.70 23.00 11.96
N ALA A 365 0.74 23.88 10.96
CA ALA A 365 1.97 24.41 10.43
C ALA A 365 1.90 25.92 10.21
N THR A 366 3.07 26.57 10.25
CA THR A 366 3.24 27.96 9.85
C THR A 366 4.37 28.09 8.84
N THR A 367 4.38 29.23 8.14
CA THR A 367 5.48 29.58 7.26
C THR A 367 5.72 31.10 7.25
N THR A 368 6.97 31.47 6.97
CA THR A 368 7.37 32.85 6.71
C THR A 368 7.20 33.25 5.24
N PHE A 369 6.65 32.37 4.39
CA PHE A 369 6.38 32.70 2.99
C PHE A 369 5.37 33.86 2.90
N LYS A 370 5.61 34.80 1.98
CA LYS A 370 4.86 36.07 1.95
C LYS A 370 3.42 35.85 1.48
N GLU A 371 3.24 35.18 0.36
CA GLU A 371 1.94 34.90 -0.25
C GLU A 371 1.38 33.57 0.28
N LYS A 372 0.98 33.54 1.57
CA LYS A 372 0.54 32.31 2.27
C LYS A 372 -0.63 31.59 1.59
N GLU A 373 -1.56 32.33 0.98
CA GLU A 373 -2.69 31.74 0.24
C GLU A 373 -2.25 30.93 -1.01
N GLN A 374 -1.01 31.08 -1.47
CA GLN A 374 -0.44 30.34 -2.61
C GLN A 374 0.41 29.13 -2.19
N VAL A 375 0.49 28.84 -0.90
CA VAL A 375 1.25 27.70 -0.36
C VAL A 375 0.35 26.47 -0.30
N ASP A 376 0.81 25.38 -0.90
CA ASP A 376 0.20 24.06 -0.76
C ASP A 376 1.04 23.23 0.23
N ILE A 377 0.50 22.95 1.42
CA ILE A 377 1.13 22.06 2.41
C ILE A 377 0.45 20.71 2.39
N ARG A 378 1.27 19.69 2.16
CA ARG A 378 0.90 18.27 2.12
C ARG A 378 1.50 17.53 3.31
N LEU A 379 0.71 16.65 3.90
CA LEU A 379 1.11 15.74 4.96
C LEU A 379 1.06 14.30 4.43
N LEU A 380 2.22 13.65 4.41
CA LEU A 380 2.40 12.30 3.91
C LEU A 380 2.72 11.35 5.06
N PHE A 381 2.02 10.21 5.10
CA PHE A 381 2.33 9.06 5.95
C PHE A 381 2.76 7.89 5.05
N PRO A 382 4.05 7.76 4.73
CA PRO A 382 4.49 6.80 3.71
C PRO A 382 4.13 5.35 4.04
N GLU A 383 4.26 4.94 5.31
CA GLU A 383 4.02 3.54 5.72
C GLU A 383 2.54 3.13 5.63
N LYS A 384 1.63 4.10 5.75
CA LYS A 384 0.18 3.93 5.66
C LYS A 384 -0.41 4.43 4.35
N ARG A 385 0.45 4.93 3.45
CA ARG A 385 0.07 5.53 2.15
C ARG A 385 -1.11 6.52 2.31
N ILE A 386 -1.01 7.41 3.30
CA ILE A 386 -1.99 8.49 3.54
C ILE A 386 -1.37 9.80 3.03
N GLU A 387 -2.13 10.58 2.28
CA GLU A 387 -1.78 11.91 1.81
C GLU A 387 -2.93 12.88 2.13
N LEU A 388 -2.58 13.99 2.78
CA LEU A 388 -3.52 15.03 3.14
C LEU A 388 -3.06 16.40 2.69
N LYS A 389 -4.02 17.19 2.22
CA LYS A 389 -3.84 18.61 1.95
C LYS A 389 -4.27 19.44 3.15
N SER A 390 -3.51 20.47 3.49
CA SER A 390 -3.89 21.42 4.53
C SER A 390 -4.95 22.43 4.07
N GLU A 391 -5.74 22.93 5.01
CA GLU A 391 -6.52 24.16 4.86
C GLU A 391 -5.78 25.36 5.47
N TYR A 392 -5.75 26.49 4.76
CA TYR A 392 -5.12 27.72 5.25
C TYR A 392 -6.14 28.63 5.95
N HIS A 393 -5.86 28.98 7.21
CA HIS A 393 -6.69 29.83 8.06
C HIS A 393 -6.09 31.22 8.15
N LYS A 394 -6.73 32.20 7.50
CA LYS A 394 -6.22 33.58 7.38
C LYS A 394 -6.14 34.33 8.71
N GLU A 395 -7.05 34.06 9.65
CA GLU A 395 -7.11 34.76 10.94
C GLU A 395 -5.94 34.40 11.86
N SER A 396 -5.56 33.12 11.90
CA SER A 396 -4.43 32.61 12.67
C SER A 396 -3.12 32.57 11.88
N GLU A 397 -3.18 32.75 10.56
CA GLU A 397 -2.09 32.50 9.61
C GLU A 397 -1.49 31.08 9.70
N THR A 398 -2.32 30.10 10.05
CA THR A 398 -1.90 28.68 10.21
C THR A 398 -2.49 27.78 9.13
N TYR A 399 -1.84 26.65 8.92
CA TYR A 399 -2.32 25.56 8.06
C TYR A 399 -2.72 24.41 8.96
N THR A 400 -3.95 23.94 8.87
CA THR A 400 -4.44 22.80 9.65
C THR A 400 -4.83 21.65 8.72
N PHE A 401 -4.81 20.44 9.26
CA PHE A 401 -5.16 19.22 8.51
C PHE A 401 -6.44 18.56 9.07
N GLY A 402 -6.96 19.11 10.16
CA GLY A 402 -8.10 18.55 10.88
C GLY A 402 -9.43 18.78 10.20
N MET A 403 -10.40 17.96 10.59
CA MET A 403 -11.80 18.14 10.22
C MET A 403 -12.43 19.23 11.11
N ASP A 404 -13.74 19.16 11.36
CA ASP A 404 -14.56 20.15 12.07
C ASP A 404 -14.00 20.65 13.42
N ASP A 405 -13.14 19.87 14.11
CA ASP A 405 -12.54 20.22 15.40
C ASP A 405 -11.02 20.45 15.37
N ASN A 406 -10.43 20.60 14.17
CA ASN A 406 -8.98 20.69 13.96
C ASN A 406 -8.17 19.48 14.47
N THR A 407 -8.81 18.32 14.64
CA THR A 407 -8.13 17.06 14.92
C THR A 407 -8.11 16.11 13.73
N ILE A 408 -7.10 15.24 13.70
CA ILE A 408 -6.96 14.16 12.72
C ILE A 408 -6.65 12.84 13.44
N PRO A 409 -7.31 11.73 13.07
CA PRO A 409 -7.03 10.43 13.65
C PRO A 409 -5.73 9.86 13.07
N LEU A 410 -4.65 9.81 13.83
CA LEU A 410 -3.34 9.33 13.37
C LEU A 410 -2.68 8.37 14.38
N PHE A 411 -1.61 7.71 13.93
CA PHE A 411 -0.84 6.78 14.74
C PHE A 411 0.29 7.52 15.48
N ILE A 412 0.20 7.60 16.81
CA ILE A 412 1.23 8.23 17.64
C ILE A 412 2.56 7.47 17.51
N GLY A 413 3.64 8.20 17.23
CA GLY A 413 5.00 7.69 17.11
C GLY A 413 5.43 7.32 15.69
N ASP A 414 4.46 7.16 14.76
CA ASP A 414 4.72 6.91 13.35
C ASP A 414 5.43 8.12 12.72
N ILE A 415 6.17 7.85 11.65
CA ILE A 415 6.93 8.89 10.94
C ILE A 415 6.04 9.50 9.86
N ALA A 416 5.94 10.83 9.89
CA ALA A 416 5.25 11.63 8.90
C ALA A 416 6.21 12.59 8.23
N ILE A 417 5.87 12.96 6.99
CA ILE A 417 6.61 13.93 6.19
C ILE A 417 5.65 15.05 5.83
N MET A 418 5.99 16.28 6.20
CA MET A 418 5.28 17.47 5.74
C MET A 418 6.07 18.09 4.59
N PHE A 419 5.42 18.29 3.46
CA PHE A 419 5.97 18.89 2.25
C PHE A 419 5.16 20.13 1.92
N ALA A 420 5.81 21.27 1.82
CA ALA A 420 5.17 22.52 1.41
C ALA A 420 5.77 22.99 0.09
N ILE A 421 4.93 23.50 -0.80
CA ILE A 421 5.34 24.05 -2.09
C ILE A 421 4.59 25.36 -2.38
N ALA A 422 5.28 26.30 -3.00
CA ALA A 422 4.71 27.55 -3.49
C ALA A 422 5.33 27.92 -4.84
N GLU A 423 4.53 28.51 -5.71
CA GLU A 423 4.94 28.91 -7.06
C GLU A 423 4.72 30.40 -7.27
N GLU A 424 5.81 31.14 -7.46
CA GLU A 424 5.76 32.56 -7.80
C GLU A 424 6.42 32.78 -9.17
N SER A 425 5.61 33.16 -10.15
CA SER A 425 6.04 33.39 -11.54
C SER A 425 6.61 32.14 -12.21
N ASP A 426 7.95 32.04 -12.34
CA ASP A 426 8.67 30.87 -12.88
C ASP A 426 9.59 30.22 -11.82
N LYS A 427 9.44 30.61 -10.54
CA LYS A 427 10.23 30.09 -9.42
C LYS A 427 9.38 29.17 -8.57
N ILE A 428 9.98 28.07 -8.14
CA ILE A 428 9.38 27.13 -7.21
C ILE A 428 10.09 27.28 -5.87
N TYR A 429 9.31 27.33 -4.81
CA TYR A 429 9.81 27.30 -3.44
C TYR A 429 9.27 26.04 -2.77
N TYR A 430 10.10 25.38 -1.98
CA TYR A 430 9.64 24.22 -1.21
C TYR A 430 10.20 24.22 0.21
N SER A 431 9.54 23.45 1.07
CA SER A 431 10.01 23.07 2.39
C SER A 431 9.64 21.62 2.66
N VAL A 432 10.50 20.88 3.36
CA VAL A 432 10.22 19.49 3.74
C VAL A 432 10.67 19.26 5.17
N ARG A 433 9.86 18.52 5.93
CA ARG A 433 10.11 18.15 7.32
C ARG A 433 9.72 16.71 7.56
N GLU A 434 10.56 15.97 8.26
CA GLU A 434 10.26 14.64 8.80
C GLU A 434 10.16 14.73 10.31
N PHE A 435 9.14 14.11 10.89
CA PHE A 435 8.91 14.10 12.32
C PHE A 435 8.14 12.85 12.74
N ARG A 436 8.07 12.61 14.06
CA ARG A 436 7.24 11.56 14.64
C ARG A 436 5.96 12.18 15.17
N ILE A 437 4.83 11.53 14.92
CA ILE A 437 3.53 12.02 15.39
C ILE A 437 3.47 12.01 16.91
N THR A 438 3.12 13.17 17.46
CA THR A 438 2.71 13.35 18.86
C THR A 438 1.24 13.76 18.93
N LYS A 439 0.68 13.84 20.14
CA LYS A 439 -0.71 14.23 20.35
C LYS A 439 -1.00 15.66 19.90
N GLU A 440 -0.05 16.56 20.14
CA GLU A 440 -0.10 17.97 19.77
C GLU A 440 1.28 18.36 19.24
N GLN A 441 1.33 19.05 18.10
CA GLN A 441 2.57 19.46 17.45
C GLN A 441 2.35 20.61 16.48
N HIS A 442 3.30 21.54 16.50
CA HIS A 442 3.39 22.66 15.57
C HIS A 442 4.64 22.52 14.72
N ILE A 443 4.52 22.69 13.39
CA ILE A 443 5.65 22.56 12.46
C ILE A 443 5.90 23.87 11.71
N GLU A 444 7.09 24.44 11.89
CA GLU A 444 7.54 25.57 11.07
C GLU A 444 8.12 25.09 9.73
N MET A 445 7.63 25.66 8.64
CA MET A 445 8.00 25.31 7.27
C MET A 445 8.81 26.44 6.60
N PRO A 446 10.14 26.51 6.79
CA PRO A 446 10.98 27.50 6.12
C PRO A 446 11.22 27.09 4.67
N PHE A 447 10.92 28.01 3.76
CA PHE A 447 11.04 27.78 2.32
C PHE A 447 12.44 28.06 1.80
N LYS A 448 12.79 27.31 0.76
CA LYS A 448 13.95 27.60 -0.09
C LYS A 448 13.58 27.53 -1.56
N GLU A 449 14.26 28.34 -2.36
CA GLU A 449 14.09 28.39 -3.81
C GLU A 449 14.69 27.14 -4.48
N THR A 450 14.02 26.64 -5.51
CA THR A 450 14.45 25.54 -6.37
C THR A 450 13.99 25.76 -7.82
N SER A 451 14.45 24.90 -8.73
CA SER A 451 13.90 24.78 -10.08
C SER A 451 13.00 23.56 -10.19
N LYS A 452 12.14 23.56 -11.20
CA LYS A 452 11.27 22.42 -11.55
C LYS A 452 12.09 21.15 -11.77
N GLU A 453 13.18 21.25 -12.54
CA GLU A 453 14.04 20.11 -12.89
C GLU A 453 14.69 19.49 -11.65
N LYS A 454 15.15 20.32 -10.70
CA LYS A 454 15.74 19.85 -9.44
C LYS A 454 14.72 19.13 -8.57
N LEU A 455 13.50 19.65 -8.52
CA LEU A 455 12.43 19.02 -7.74
C LEU A 455 11.96 17.71 -8.38
N GLU A 456 11.83 17.67 -9.71
CA GLU A 456 11.57 16.43 -10.45
C GLU A 456 12.67 15.37 -10.23
N GLU A 457 13.94 15.77 -10.22
CA GLU A 457 15.06 14.86 -9.93
C GLU A 457 15.00 14.30 -8.50
N ALA A 458 14.63 15.13 -7.53
CA ALA A 458 14.45 14.70 -6.14
C ALA A 458 13.29 13.70 -6.00
N PHE A 459 12.15 13.95 -6.67
CA PHE A 459 11.02 13.02 -6.71
C PHE A 459 11.41 11.70 -7.39
N LYS A 460 12.17 11.74 -8.49
CA LYS A 460 12.71 10.53 -9.17
C LYS A 460 13.62 9.71 -8.26
N LYS A 461 14.48 10.36 -7.48
CA LYS A 461 15.36 9.71 -6.48
C LYS A 461 14.62 9.30 -5.22
N VAL A 462 13.35 9.71 -5.09
CA VAL A 462 12.50 9.50 -3.93
C VAL A 462 13.14 10.04 -2.65
N ASN A 463 13.98 11.06 -2.81
CA ASN A 463 14.81 11.64 -1.77
C ASN A 463 14.83 13.15 -1.95
N LEU A 464 14.37 13.86 -0.94
CA LEU A 464 14.38 15.31 -0.87
C LEU A 464 15.04 15.71 0.45
N ASP A 465 16.19 16.40 0.38
CA ASP A 465 16.97 16.79 1.56
C ASP A 465 17.36 15.65 2.52
N ASN A 466 17.72 14.49 1.96
CA ASN A 466 18.01 13.26 2.71
C ASN A 466 16.78 12.62 3.40
N ILE A 467 15.57 13.13 3.14
CA ILE A 467 14.32 12.52 3.56
C ILE A 467 13.85 11.59 2.45
N ILE A 468 13.72 10.31 2.78
CA ILE A 468 13.19 9.29 1.86
C ILE A 468 11.66 9.42 1.84
N LEU A 469 11.10 9.80 0.69
CA LEU A 469 9.67 10.08 0.54
C LEU A 469 8.81 8.82 0.31
N ASP A 470 9.45 7.70 -0.02
CA ASP A 470 8.83 6.37 -0.17
C ASP A 470 9.52 5.41 0.80
N ARG A 471 8.96 5.33 2.01
CA ARG A 471 9.40 4.39 3.04
C ARG A 471 8.55 3.12 2.97
N GLN A 472 8.40 2.53 1.79
CA GLN A 472 8.02 1.13 1.76
C GLN A 472 9.20 0.31 2.28
N THR A 473 9.09 -0.14 3.52
CA THR A 473 10.04 -1.11 4.08
C THR A 473 9.92 -2.40 3.28
N LYS A 474 10.64 -2.52 2.17
CA LYS A 474 10.98 -3.82 1.58
C LYS A 474 11.85 -4.53 2.61
N LYS A 475 11.21 -5.19 3.58
CA LYS A 475 11.93 -6.02 4.55
C LYS A 475 12.64 -7.11 3.75
N PRO A 476 13.90 -7.43 4.08
CA PRO A 476 14.62 -8.49 3.40
C PRO A 476 13.79 -9.77 3.46
N VAL A 477 13.57 -10.39 2.29
CA VAL A 477 13.00 -11.73 2.21
C VAL A 477 13.98 -12.66 2.91
N ILE A 478 13.61 -13.17 4.09
CA ILE A 478 14.37 -14.23 4.73
C ILE A 478 14.15 -15.49 3.90
N VAL A 479 15.03 -15.73 2.93
CA VAL A 479 15.08 -17.00 2.22
C VAL A 479 15.65 -18.02 3.19
N ARG A 480 14.78 -18.73 3.92
CA ARG A 480 15.18 -19.89 4.71
C ARG A 480 15.58 -21.00 3.73
N LYS A 481 16.88 -21.13 3.44
CA LYS A 481 17.40 -22.27 2.67
C LYS A 481 17.24 -23.55 3.47
N ASN A 482 16.66 -24.57 2.83
CA ASN A 482 16.67 -25.93 3.37
C ASN A 482 18.11 -26.42 3.52
N CYS A 483 18.38 -27.16 4.60
CA CYS A 483 19.66 -27.83 4.80
C CYS A 483 19.81 -29.00 3.82
N SER A 484 20.06 -28.70 2.54
CA SER A 484 20.46 -29.70 1.55
C SER A 484 21.01 -29.04 0.29
N GLU A 485 22.05 -28.21 0.42
CA GLU A 485 23.00 -28.04 -0.68
C GLU A 485 24.41 -28.15 -0.09
N SER A 486 25.08 -29.19 -0.54
CA SER A 486 26.42 -29.61 -0.17
C SER A 486 27.44 -28.46 -0.17
N GLY A 487 28.08 -28.31 1.00
CA GLY A 487 29.45 -27.86 1.26
C GLY A 487 30.19 -27.01 0.21
N SER A 488 30.42 -25.74 0.58
CA SER A 488 31.77 -25.24 0.83
C SER A 488 31.67 -23.88 1.56
N PHE A 489 32.03 -23.85 2.84
CA PHE A 489 32.37 -22.59 3.49
C PHE A 489 33.73 -22.14 2.95
N SER A 490 33.76 -21.07 2.16
CA SER A 490 34.96 -20.24 2.05
C SER A 490 34.72 -19.01 2.92
N ASP A 491 35.30 -19.02 4.12
CA ASP A 491 35.47 -17.81 4.92
C ASP A 491 36.33 -16.82 4.12
N SER A 492 35.74 -15.70 3.70
CA SER A 492 36.51 -14.51 3.36
C SER A 492 36.39 -13.51 4.51
N THR A 493 37.19 -13.73 5.54
CA THR A 493 37.57 -12.67 6.47
C THR A 493 38.42 -11.66 5.69
N SER A 494 37.85 -10.51 5.29
CA SER A 494 38.69 -9.36 4.94
C SER A 494 39.03 -8.60 6.21
N SER A 495 40.22 -8.89 6.72
CA SER A 495 40.98 -8.02 7.60
C SER A 495 41.24 -6.67 6.92
N THR A 496 40.98 -5.57 7.62
CA THR A 496 41.86 -4.38 7.55
C THR A 496 41.97 -3.75 8.92
N SER A 497 43.15 -3.96 9.51
CA SER A 497 43.74 -3.18 10.59
C SER A 497 44.31 -1.86 10.07
N LYS A 498 43.93 -0.74 10.68
CA LYS A 498 44.76 0.32 11.28
C LYS A 498 44.02 1.64 11.30
#